data_AF-F0WG22-F1
#
_entry.id   AF-F0WG22-F1
#
_cell.length_a   1.000
_cell.length_b   1.000
_cell.length_c   1.000
_cell.angle_alpha   90.00
_cell.angle_beta   90.00
_cell.angle_gamma   90.00
#
_symmetry.space_group_name_H-M   'P 1'
#
loop_
_entity.id
_entity.type
_entity.pdbx_description
1 polymer ?
#
loop_
_entity_poly.entity_id
_entity_poly.type
_entity_poly.pdbx_seq_one_letter_code
_entity_poly.pdbx_strand_id
1 'polypeptide(L)'
;MMSAEKSGGKEDKKPRLTDHERGKIEWLREADLNLRAIKTITSRSPDMIGRVVCPASPSQPKRRGPAPLLSKRQVRLIVRTAAQGNLSTAQLKAELCLPVSVRCVQRILAKVYWLVYSTMENTLPLTAANMVARKAWAKGMLPRTADG
;
A
#
# COMPACT_ATOMS: atom_id res chain seq x y z
N MET A 1 34.85 41.37 -16.91
CA MET A 1 33.38 41.23 -16.72
C MET A 1 33.15 39.92 -15.98
N MET A 2 32.70 39.98 -14.73
CA MET A 2 32.52 38.79 -13.89
C MET A 2 31.16 38.15 -14.17
N SER A 3 31.17 36.91 -14.64
CA SER A 3 29.96 36.11 -14.85
C SER A 3 29.43 35.63 -13.51
N ALA A 4 28.20 36.04 -13.17
CA ALA A 4 27.48 35.55 -12.02
C ALA A 4 26.86 34.19 -12.34
N GLU A 5 27.44 33.12 -11.79
CA GLU A 5 26.83 31.79 -11.78
C GLU A 5 25.60 31.82 -10.86
N LYS A 6 24.41 31.85 -11.44
CA LYS A 6 23.17 31.56 -10.71
C LYS A 6 23.15 30.09 -10.36
N SER A 7 23.62 29.74 -9.17
CA SER A 7 23.39 28.44 -8.57
C SER A 7 21.89 28.30 -8.27
N GLY A 8 21.18 27.61 -9.17
CA GLY A 8 19.82 27.16 -8.95
C GLY A 8 19.80 26.03 -7.91
N GLY A 9 20.05 26.38 -6.65
CA GLY A 9 19.99 25.46 -5.52
C GLY A 9 18.56 24.99 -5.31
N LYS A 10 18.31 23.73 -5.65
CA LYS A 10 17.04 23.06 -5.39
C LYS A 10 17.00 22.74 -3.89
N GLU A 11 16.56 23.70 -3.09
CA GLU A 11 16.47 23.50 -1.63
C GLU A 11 15.62 22.26 -1.32
N ASP A 12 16.22 21.34 -0.57
CA ASP A 12 15.54 20.14 -0.09
C ASP A 12 14.31 20.55 0.71
N LYS A 13 13.15 20.07 0.27
CA LYS A 13 11.87 20.40 0.92
C LYS A 13 11.92 19.91 2.36
N LYS A 14 11.85 20.85 3.31
CA LYS A 14 11.82 20.54 4.74
C LYS A 14 10.71 19.50 5.04
N PRO A 15 10.95 18.59 6.00
CA PRO A 15 10.00 17.54 6.36
C PRO A 15 8.68 18.13 6.85
N ARG A 16 7.64 17.28 6.83
CA ARG A 16 6.30 17.64 7.34
C ARG A 16 6.40 18.20 8.75
N LEU A 17 5.53 19.15 9.05
CA LEU A 17 5.46 19.80 10.36
C LEU A 17 5.16 18.75 11.43
N THR A 18 5.96 18.73 12.48
CA THR A 18 5.73 17.87 13.65
C THR A 18 4.63 18.45 14.53
N ASP A 19 4.01 17.63 15.37
CA ASP A 19 2.92 18.09 16.26
C ASP A 19 3.42 19.14 17.28
N HIS A 20 4.65 18.99 17.75
CA HIS A 20 5.29 20.00 18.61
C HIS A 20 5.47 21.35 17.89
N GLU A 21 5.88 21.34 16.62
CA GLU A 21 6.01 22.58 15.84
C GLU A 21 4.66 23.20 15.52
N ARG A 22 3.60 22.41 15.34
CA ARG A 22 2.23 22.89 15.21
C ARG A 22 1.79 23.64 16.46
N GLY A 23 1.90 23.00 17.63
CA GLY A 23 1.56 23.62 18.90
C GLY A 23 2.37 24.89 19.18
N LYS A 24 3.66 24.92 18.81
CA LYS A 24 4.48 26.13 18.91
C LYS A 24 3.95 27.26 18.02
N ILE A 25 3.52 26.97 16.78
CA ILE A 25 2.96 27.98 15.87
C ILE A 25 1.62 28.50 16.39
N GLU A 26 0.77 27.61 16.91
CA GLU A 26 -0.51 27.97 17.53
C GLU A 26 -0.29 28.88 18.74
N TRP A 27 0.62 28.50 19.65
CA TRP A 27 0.97 29.30 20.81
C TRP A 27 1.55 30.69 20.44
N LEU A 28 2.44 30.75 19.44
CA LEU A 28 2.98 32.03 18.97
C LEU A 28 1.90 32.93 18.34
N ARG A 29 0.89 32.31 17.72
CA ARG A 29 -0.25 33.03 17.16
C ARG A 29 -1.19 33.54 18.24
N GLU A 30 -1.41 32.78 19.31
CA GLU A 30 -2.15 33.21 20.50
C GLU A 30 -1.44 34.37 21.21
N ALA A 31 -0.11 34.41 21.17
CA ALA A 31 0.70 35.54 21.64
C ALA A 31 0.71 36.76 20.69
N ASP A 32 -0.24 36.84 19.74
CA ASP A 32 -0.41 37.92 18.76
C ASP A 32 0.83 38.23 17.87
N LEU A 33 1.74 37.26 17.69
CA LEU A 33 2.88 37.45 16.81
C LEU A 33 2.45 37.37 15.34
N ASN A 34 2.98 38.30 14.53
CA ASN A 34 2.78 38.30 13.09
C ASN A 34 3.44 37.07 12.43
N LEU A 35 2.87 36.57 11.33
CA LEU A 35 3.40 35.47 10.50
C LEU A 35 4.88 35.65 10.12
N ARG A 36 5.33 36.90 9.92
CA ARG A 36 6.75 37.20 9.65
C ARG A 36 7.65 36.88 10.86
N ALA A 37 7.20 37.21 12.06
CA ALA A 37 7.91 36.90 13.30
C ALA A 37 7.88 35.39 13.61
N ILE A 38 6.75 34.73 13.36
CA ILE A 38 6.63 33.28 13.48
C ILE A 38 7.56 32.57 12.49
N LYS A 39 7.68 33.07 11.25
CA LYS A 39 8.63 32.57 10.26
C LYS A 39 10.07 32.66 10.77
N THR A 40 10.48 33.79 11.34
CA THR A 40 11.84 33.95 11.86
C THR A 40 12.11 33.02 13.05
N ILE A 41 11.12 32.80 13.93
CA ILE A 41 11.25 31.95 15.13
C ILE A 41 11.25 30.46 14.78
N THR A 42 10.33 30.01 13.92
CA THR A 42 10.16 28.59 13.59
C THR A 42 10.97 28.18 12.36
N SER A 43 11.55 29.13 11.62
CA SER A 43 12.30 28.89 10.37
C SER A 43 11.50 28.08 9.34
N ARG A 44 10.16 28.20 9.37
CA ARG A 44 9.23 27.51 8.46
C ARG A 44 8.69 28.46 7.40
N SER A 45 8.26 27.91 6.26
CA SER A 45 7.75 28.73 5.17
C SER A 45 6.44 29.43 5.59
N PRO A 46 6.20 30.67 5.10
CA PRO A 46 5.00 31.42 5.46
C PRO A 46 3.71 30.71 5.01
N ASP A 47 3.74 29.98 3.88
CA ASP A 47 2.62 29.14 3.42
C ASP A 47 2.28 28.03 4.43
N MET A 48 3.30 27.39 5.01
CA MET A 48 3.10 26.30 5.97
C MET A 48 2.54 26.81 7.29
N ILE A 49 3.02 27.96 7.76
CA ILE A 49 2.47 28.65 8.94
C ILE A 49 1.01 29.05 8.66
N GLY A 50 0.74 29.61 7.48
CA GLY A 50 -0.61 29.97 7.05
C GLY A 50 -1.60 28.80 7.07
N ARG A 51 -1.16 27.59 6.70
CA ARG A 51 -2.00 26.37 6.77
C ARG A 51 -2.35 25.92 8.19
N VAL A 52 -1.52 26.27 9.18
CA VAL A 52 -1.79 25.94 10.60
C VAL A 52 -2.72 26.99 11.19
N VAL A 53 -2.39 28.25 10.98
CA VAL A 53 -3.11 29.40 11.52
C VAL A 53 -4.50 29.57 10.88
N CYS A 54 -4.59 29.40 9.56
CA CYS A 54 -5.81 29.48 8.78
C CYS A 54 -6.00 28.14 8.05
N PRO A 55 -6.44 27.08 8.76
CA PRO A 55 -6.61 25.78 8.13
C PRO A 55 -7.66 25.88 7.01
N ALA A 56 -7.33 25.32 5.85
CA ALA A 56 -8.31 25.17 4.79
C ALA A 56 -9.50 24.35 5.32
N SER A 57 -10.71 24.66 4.86
CA SER A 57 -11.94 23.95 5.23
C SER A 57 -11.73 22.43 5.19
N PRO A 58 -12.26 21.67 6.17
CA PRO A 58 -12.01 20.22 6.32
C PRO A 58 -12.45 19.37 5.12
N SER A 59 -13.19 19.97 4.18
CA SER A 59 -13.76 19.33 2.99
C SER A 59 -12.79 19.15 1.82
N GLN A 60 -11.47 19.12 2.03
CA GLN A 60 -10.57 18.68 0.95
C GLN A 60 -10.58 17.15 0.90
N PRO A 61 -11.20 16.52 -0.12
CA PRO A 61 -11.23 15.07 -0.20
C PRO A 61 -9.79 14.54 -0.24
N LYS A 62 -9.54 13.45 0.49
CA LYS A 62 -8.26 12.74 0.45
C LYS A 62 -7.85 12.55 -1.01
N ARG A 63 -6.55 12.76 -1.29
CA ARG A 63 -6.00 12.54 -2.64
C ARG A 63 -6.46 11.18 -3.14
N ARG A 64 -7.13 11.18 -4.29
CA ARG A 64 -7.61 9.94 -4.90
C ARG A 64 -6.39 9.10 -5.28
N GLY A 65 -6.45 7.81 -4.94
CA GLY A 65 -5.45 6.87 -5.40
C GLY A 65 -5.52 6.66 -6.92
N PRO A 66 -4.60 5.85 -7.48
CA PRO A 66 -4.65 5.45 -8.88
C PRO A 66 -6.01 4.87 -9.26
N ALA A 67 -6.44 5.11 -10.51
CA ALA A 67 -7.66 4.53 -11.02
C ALA A 67 -7.56 2.98 -10.99
N PRO A 68 -8.61 2.27 -10.56
CA PRO A 68 -8.60 0.82 -10.56
C PRO A 68 -8.52 0.28 -11.99
N LEU A 69 -7.65 -0.71 -12.19
CA LEU A 69 -7.45 -1.35 -13.50
C LEU A 69 -8.68 -2.13 -13.99
N LEU A 70 -9.50 -2.64 -13.06
CA LEU A 70 -10.74 -3.35 -13.38
C LEU A 70 -11.95 -2.43 -13.23
N SER A 71 -12.84 -2.50 -14.22
CA SER A 71 -14.13 -1.83 -14.15
C SER A 71 -15.04 -2.46 -13.09
N LYS A 72 -16.00 -1.69 -12.57
CA LYS A 72 -17.03 -2.20 -11.65
C LYS A 72 -17.81 -3.39 -12.24
N ARG A 73 -17.99 -3.42 -13.57
CA ARG A 73 -18.67 -4.52 -14.28
C ARG A 73 -17.85 -5.80 -14.25
N GLN A 74 -16.55 -5.72 -14.51
CA GLN A 74 -15.65 -6.87 -14.42
C GLN A 74 -15.57 -7.42 -12.99
N VAL A 75 -15.51 -6.54 -11.98
CA VAL A 75 -15.53 -6.96 -10.57
C VAL A 75 -16.81 -7.74 -10.25
N ARG A 76 -17.98 -7.26 -10.69
CA ARG A 76 -19.24 -7.99 -10.51
C ARG A 76 -19.26 -9.33 -11.24
N LEU A 77 -18.71 -9.39 -12.45
CA LEU A 77 -18.60 -10.62 -13.23
C LEU A 77 -17.75 -11.65 -12.49
N ILE A 78 -16.57 -11.25 -12.00
CA ILE A 78 -15.67 -12.08 -11.19
C ILE A 78 -16.39 -12.66 -9.98
N VAL A 79 -17.12 -11.81 -9.23
CA VAL A 79 -17.82 -12.27 -8.02
C VAL A 79 -18.96 -13.23 -8.37
N ARG A 80 -19.70 -12.97 -9.45
CA ARG A 80 -20.80 -13.83 -9.90
C ARG A 80 -20.31 -15.19 -10.41
N THR A 81 -19.20 -15.24 -11.14
CA THR A 81 -18.62 -16.51 -11.61
C THR A 81 -17.99 -17.28 -10.45
N ALA A 82 -17.31 -16.60 -9.53
CA ALA A 82 -16.77 -17.24 -8.31
C ALA A 82 -17.87 -17.83 -7.43
N ALA A 83 -19.04 -17.20 -7.36
CA ALA A 83 -20.19 -17.69 -6.60
C ALA A 83 -20.70 -19.06 -7.07
N GLN A 84 -20.45 -19.44 -8.33
CA GLN A 84 -20.82 -20.74 -8.86
C GLN A 84 -19.97 -21.87 -8.27
N GLY A 85 -18.79 -21.57 -7.69
CA GLY A 85 -17.96 -22.54 -6.97
C GLY A 85 -17.17 -23.52 -7.84
N ASN A 86 -17.33 -23.48 -9.17
CA ASN A 86 -16.76 -24.49 -10.07
C ASN A 86 -15.29 -24.26 -10.46
N LEU A 87 -14.76 -23.06 -10.21
CA LEU A 87 -13.48 -22.62 -10.77
C LEU A 87 -12.52 -22.15 -9.70
N SER A 88 -11.26 -22.60 -9.79
CA SER A 88 -10.16 -21.99 -9.05
C SER A 88 -9.93 -20.55 -9.52
N THR A 89 -9.28 -19.73 -8.70
CA THR A 89 -9.01 -18.33 -9.08
C THR A 89 -8.12 -18.19 -10.33
N ALA A 90 -7.25 -19.17 -10.58
CA ALA A 90 -6.42 -19.21 -11.78
C ALA A 90 -7.25 -19.51 -13.04
N GLN A 91 -8.17 -20.48 -12.94
CA GLN A 91 -9.11 -20.81 -14.01
C GLN A 91 -10.07 -19.65 -14.31
N LEU A 92 -10.62 -19.02 -13.25
CA LEU A 92 -11.50 -17.86 -13.39
C LEU A 92 -10.80 -16.71 -14.14
N LYS A 93 -9.53 -16.45 -13.84
CA LYS A 93 -8.75 -15.44 -14.58
C LYS A 93 -8.65 -15.79 -16.06
N ALA A 94 -8.36 -17.05 -16.38
CA ALA A 94 -8.21 -17.52 -17.76
C ALA A 94 -9.53 -17.42 -18.54
N GLU A 95 -10.63 -17.92 -17.98
CA GLU A 95 -11.95 -17.86 -18.62
C GLU A 95 -12.42 -16.43 -18.88
N LEU A 96 -12.23 -15.53 -17.92
CA LEU A 96 -12.63 -14.14 -18.06
C LEU A 96 -11.58 -13.28 -18.80
N CYS A 97 -10.49 -13.89 -19.29
CA CYS A 97 -9.39 -13.22 -20.00
C CYS A 97 -8.93 -11.92 -19.32
N LEU A 98 -8.78 -11.93 -17.99
CA LEU A 98 -8.53 -10.71 -17.23
C LEU A 98 -7.06 -10.27 -17.34
N PRO A 99 -6.79 -8.97 -17.59
CA PRO A 99 -5.43 -8.43 -17.71
C PRO A 99 -4.78 -8.19 -16.32
N VAL A 100 -5.09 -9.01 -15.32
CA VAL A 100 -4.61 -8.85 -13.95
C VAL A 100 -3.92 -10.11 -13.44
N SER A 101 -3.15 -9.99 -12.37
CA SER A 101 -2.58 -11.15 -11.69
C SER A 101 -3.67 -11.94 -10.95
N VAL A 102 -3.45 -13.25 -10.78
CA VAL A 102 -4.34 -14.12 -9.98
C VAL A 102 -4.50 -13.56 -8.56
N ARG A 103 -3.41 -13.04 -7.98
CA ARG A 103 -3.44 -12.41 -6.66
C ARG A 103 -4.41 -11.23 -6.59
N CYS A 104 -4.55 -10.44 -7.65
CA CYS A 104 -5.50 -9.34 -7.72
C CYS A 104 -6.94 -9.84 -7.60
N VAL A 105 -7.29 -10.89 -8.35
CA VAL A 105 -8.60 -11.55 -8.29
C VAL A 105 -8.86 -12.09 -6.87
N GLN A 106 -7.88 -12.75 -6.26
CA GLN A 106 -8.01 -13.23 -4.86
C GLN A 106 -8.28 -12.08 -3.88
N ARG A 107 -7.62 -10.92 -4.02
CA ARG A 107 -7.90 -9.75 -3.15
C ARG A 107 -9.30 -9.20 -3.34
N ILE A 108 -9.85 -9.32 -4.54
CA ILE A 108 -11.23 -8.89 -4.83
C ILE A 108 -12.20 -9.83 -4.15
N LEU A 109 -12.01 -11.14 -4.31
CA LEU A 109 -12.87 -12.16 -3.69
C LEU A 109 -12.78 -12.12 -2.16
N ALA A 110 -11.60 -11.91 -1.58
CA ALA A 110 -11.41 -11.80 -0.14
C ALA A 110 -12.13 -10.60 0.51
N LYS A 111 -12.57 -9.61 -0.27
CA LYS A 111 -13.38 -8.49 0.24
C LYS A 111 -14.88 -8.83 0.32
N VAL A 112 -15.30 -9.94 -0.28
CA VAL A 112 -16.70 -10.34 -0.33
C VAL A 112 -17.01 -11.17 0.92
N TYR A 113 -17.88 -10.66 1.79
CA TYR A 113 -18.11 -11.23 3.14
C TYR A 113 -18.70 -12.65 3.13
N TRP A 114 -19.41 -13.03 2.07
CA TRP A 114 -20.09 -14.32 1.94
C TRP A 114 -19.29 -15.35 1.14
N LEU A 115 -18.13 -14.98 0.57
CA LEU A 115 -17.23 -15.93 -0.08
C LEU A 115 -16.17 -16.39 0.92
N VAL A 116 -16.07 -17.70 1.10
CA VAL A 116 -15.03 -18.32 1.93
C VAL A 116 -14.00 -18.96 1.02
N TYR A 117 -12.72 -18.74 1.32
CA TYR A 117 -11.64 -19.45 0.64
C TYR A 117 -11.63 -20.91 1.08
N SER A 118 -11.80 -21.83 0.12
CA SER A 118 -11.57 -23.25 0.31
C SER A 118 -10.36 -23.70 -0.51
N THR A 119 -9.54 -24.56 0.08
CA THR A 119 -8.52 -25.33 -0.64
C THR A 119 -9.16 -26.58 -1.21
N MET A 120 -8.60 -27.12 -2.30
CA MET A 120 -9.00 -28.45 -2.74
C MET A 120 -8.73 -29.49 -1.64
N GLU A 121 -9.69 -30.37 -1.41
CA GLU A 121 -9.47 -31.54 -0.57
C GLU A 121 -8.42 -32.43 -1.26
N ASN A 122 -7.37 -32.76 -0.52
CA ASN A 122 -6.30 -33.58 -1.05
C ASN A 122 -6.83 -35.02 -1.21
N THR A 123 -7.11 -35.42 -2.45
CA THR A 123 -7.81 -36.67 -2.77
C THR A 123 -7.04 -37.92 -2.35
N LEU A 124 -5.73 -37.81 -2.11
CA LEU A 124 -4.89 -38.90 -1.60
C LEU A 124 -4.57 -38.64 -0.12
N PRO A 125 -5.02 -39.50 0.81
CA PRO A 125 -4.63 -39.38 2.20
C PRO A 125 -3.11 -39.56 2.31
N LEU A 126 -2.45 -38.56 2.88
CA LEU A 126 -1.03 -38.64 3.18
C LEU A 126 -0.84 -39.55 4.40
N THR A 127 -0.76 -40.86 4.14
CA THR A 127 -0.54 -41.86 5.19
C THR A 127 0.80 -41.65 5.89
N ALA A 128 0.93 -42.12 7.13
CA ALA A 128 2.17 -42.02 7.88
C ALA A 128 3.36 -42.65 7.12
N ALA A 129 3.13 -43.78 6.42
CA ALA A 129 4.12 -44.42 5.56
C ALA A 129 4.59 -43.49 4.43
N ASN A 130 3.64 -42.82 3.75
CA ASN A 130 3.95 -41.84 2.69
C ASN A 130 4.78 -40.67 3.24
N MET A 131 4.50 -40.20 4.45
CA MET A 131 5.27 -39.13 5.09
C MET A 131 6.71 -39.55 5.38
N VAL A 132 6.91 -40.75 5.91
CA VAL A 132 8.26 -41.30 6.21
C VAL A 132 9.06 -41.48 4.93
N ALA A 133 8.45 -42.09 3.90
CA ALA A 133 9.09 -42.30 2.61
C ALA A 133 9.49 -40.98 1.94
N ARG A 134 8.60 -39.98 1.93
CA ARG A 134 8.91 -38.64 1.39
C ARG A 134 10.02 -37.94 2.16
N LYS A 135 10.03 -38.04 3.50
CA LYS A 135 11.11 -37.47 4.34
C LYS A 135 12.45 -38.15 4.08
N ALA A 136 12.48 -39.48 3.95
CA ALA A 136 13.69 -40.23 3.66
C ALA A 136 14.25 -39.88 2.28
N TRP A 137 13.38 -39.84 1.26
CA TRP A 137 13.75 -39.43 -0.10
C TRP A 137 14.29 -37.99 -0.13
N ALA A 138 13.59 -37.04 0.51
CA ALA A 138 14.03 -35.65 0.54
C ALA A 138 15.40 -35.48 1.25
N LYS A 139 15.63 -36.20 2.35
CA LYS A 139 16.93 -36.22 3.03
C LYS A 139 18.05 -36.77 2.16
N GLY A 140 17.78 -37.78 1.32
CA GLY A 140 18.77 -38.32 0.38
C GLY A 140 19.09 -37.38 -0.79
N MET A 141 18.17 -36.47 -1.13
CA MET A 141 18.32 -35.50 -2.21
C MET A 141 18.98 -34.19 -1.80
N LEU A 142 19.10 -33.93 -0.49
CA LEU A 142 19.92 -32.82 -0.03
C LEU A 142 21.38 -33.17 -0.33
N PRO A 143 22.12 -32.31 -1.05
CA PRO A 143 23.56 -32.51 -1.20
C PRO A 143 24.12 -32.60 0.22
N ARG A 144 24.91 -33.64 0.50
CA ARG A 144 25.71 -33.69 1.72
C ARG A 144 26.56 -32.44 1.69
N THR A 145 26.16 -31.42 2.44
CA THR A 145 27.06 -30.32 2.77
C THR A 145 28.27 -31.02 3.37
N ALA A 146 29.40 -30.92 2.70
CA ALA A 146 30.64 -31.50 3.14
C ALA A 146 30.99 -30.82 4.46
N ASP A 147 30.56 -31.44 5.55
CA ASP A 147 31.03 -31.13 6.89
C ASP A 147 32.49 -31.60 6.91
N GLY A 148 33.40 -30.62 7.10
CA GLY A 148 34.84 -30.82 7.22
C GLY A 148 35.27 -31.49 8.51
#